data_AF-A0A820H5I4-F1
#
_entry.id   AF-A0A820H5I4-F1
#
_cell.length_a   1.000
_cell.length_b   1.000
_cell.length_c   1.000
_cell.angle_alpha   90.00
_cell.angle_beta   90.00
_cell.angle_gamma   90.00
#
_symmetry.space_group_name_H-M   'P 1'
#
loop_
_entity.id
_entity.type
_entity.pdbx_description
1 polymer ?
#
loop_
_entity_poly.entity_id
_entity_poly.type
_entity_poly.pdbx_seq_one_letter_code
_entity_poly.pdbx_strand_id
1 'polypeptide(L)'
;MDLDNGQPIHDKKSCVTESDIIKTIFEFKRVNSSVFAWEIQDCLVNEMNCKLEDVPSISSIDRILKNLGLTENSNSKDKHQIDNPDLEG
;
A
#
# COMPACT_ATOMS: atom_id res chain seq x y z
N MET A 1 20.64 1.59 40.44
CA MET A 1 21.24 2.57 39.53
C MET A 1 20.71 2.19 38.16
N ASP A 2 19.79 3.02 37.66
CA ASP A 2 19.30 3.20 36.28
C ASP A 2 18.79 1.93 35.56
N LEU A 3 17.48 1.62 35.53
CA LEU A 3 16.38 2.23 34.76
C LEU A 3 16.70 2.43 33.26
N ASP A 4 16.02 1.64 32.44
CA ASP A 4 15.74 1.82 31.01
C ASP A 4 16.93 1.99 30.06
N ASN A 5 16.98 1.17 29.01
CA ASN A 5 17.24 1.66 27.66
C ASN A 5 16.93 0.50 26.71
N GLY A 6 15.65 0.42 26.35
CA GLY A 6 15.11 -0.62 25.50
C GLY A 6 15.83 -0.74 24.16
N GLN A 7 15.97 -1.99 23.70
CA GLN A 7 15.63 -2.24 22.30
C GLN A 7 14.11 -2.06 22.21
N PRO A 8 13.61 -1.30 21.22
CA PRO A 8 13.47 -1.97 19.94
C PRO A 8 13.62 -1.05 18.72
N ILE A 9 13.99 -1.70 17.61
CA ILE A 9 13.79 -1.27 16.22
C ILE A 9 14.56 0.01 15.85
N HIS A 10 15.73 -0.16 15.24
CA HIS A 10 16.08 0.69 14.10
C HIS A 10 15.01 0.47 13.04
N ASP A 11 13.84 1.07 13.25
CA ASP A 11 12.88 1.31 12.20
C ASP A 11 13.64 2.24 11.27
N LYS A 12 14.20 1.67 10.19
CA LYS A 12 14.72 2.45 9.09
C LYS A 12 13.54 3.30 8.66
N LYS A 13 13.50 4.53 9.18
CA LYS A 13 12.64 5.60 8.72
C LYS A 13 12.83 5.62 7.21
N SER A 14 11.87 5.06 6.49
CA SER A 14 11.71 5.36 5.09
C SER A 14 11.66 6.88 5.04
N CYS A 15 12.65 7.49 4.39
CA CYS A 15 12.73 8.95 4.23
C CYS A 15 11.46 9.50 3.55
N VAL A 16 10.72 8.61 2.90
CA VAL A 16 9.40 8.75 2.33
C VAL A 16 8.40 8.03 3.22
N THR A 17 7.34 8.73 3.64
CA THR A 17 6.28 8.09 4.41
C THR A 17 5.34 7.32 3.48
N GLU A 18 4.74 6.23 3.97
CA GLU A 18 3.70 5.51 3.22
C GLU A 18 2.56 6.44 2.77
N SER A 19 2.28 7.47 3.58
CA SER A 19 1.33 8.54 3.25
C SER A 19 1.73 9.35 2.02
N ASP A 20 3.02 9.65 1.83
CA ASP A 20 3.50 10.38 0.65
C ASP A 20 3.31 9.55 -0.62
N ILE A 21 3.63 8.26 -0.55
CA ILE A 21 3.44 7.31 -1.65
C ILE A 21 1.96 7.26 -2.05
N ILE A 22 1.07 7.10 -1.06
CA ILE A 22 -0.38 7.07 -1.26
C ILE A 22 -0.88 8.37 -1.92
N LYS A 23 -0.41 9.52 -1.44
CA LYS A 23 -0.79 10.84 -1.96
C LYS A 23 -0.37 10.99 -3.42
N THR A 24 0.85 10.61 -3.76
CA THR A 24 1.34 10.65 -5.15
C THR A 24 0.55 9.71 -6.05
N ILE A 25 0.32 8.45 -5.63
CA ILE A 25 -0.53 7.47 -6.36
C ILE A 25 -1.92 8.06 -6.63
N PHE A 26 -2.53 8.71 -5.63
CA PHE A 26 -3.85 9.32 -5.74
C PHE A 26 -3.88 10.43 -6.80
N GLU A 27 -2.89 11.34 -6.75
CA GLU A 27 -2.78 12.45 -7.71
C GLU A 27 -2.59 11.94 -9.14
N PHE A 28 -1.71 10.96 -9.38
CA PHE A 28 -1.51 10.38 -10.71
C PHE A 28 -2.80 9.80 -11.29
N LYS A 29 -3.54 9.05 -10.48
CA LYS A 29 -4.80 8.44 -10.93
C LYS A 29 -5.92 9.47 -11.13
N ARG A 30 -5.93 10.54 -10.33
CA ARG A 30 -6.86 11.67 -10.45
C ARG A 30 -6.64 12.45 -11.73
N VAL A 31 -5.38 12.70 -12.09
CA VAL A 31 -5.03 13.42 -13.33
C VAL A 31 -5.30 12.53 -14.55
N ASN A 32 -4.93 11.24 -14.49
CA ASN A 32 -5.13 10.30 -15.59
C ASN A 32 -5.61 8.94 -15.06
N SER A 33 -6.92 8.65 -15.19
CA SER A 33 -7.47 7.36 -14.76
C SER A 33 -7.00 6.17 -15.61
N SER A 34 -6.47 6.41 -16.81
CA SER A 34 -5.88 5.40 -17.69
C SER A 34 -4.45 4.98 -17.31
N VAL A 35 -3.80 5.67 -16.36
CA VAL A 35 -2.43 5.34 -15.95
C VAL A 35 -2.37 3.95 -15.29
N PHE A 36 -1.37 3.17 -15.68
CA PHE A 36 -1.14 1.84 -15.15
C PHE A 36 -0.32 1.86 -13.86
N ALA A 37 -0.45 0.81 -13.03
CA ALA A 37 0.26 0.70 -11.76
C ALA A 37 1.80 0.70 -11.92
N TRP A 38 2.32 0.16 -13.03
CA TRP A 38 3.75 0.20 -13.33
C TRP A 38 4.24 1.61 -13.71
N GLU A 39 3.42 2.40 -14.41
CA GLU A 39 3.76 3.79 -14.72
C GLU A 39 3.83 4.62 -13.45
N ILE A 40 2.91 4.38 -12.51
CA ILE A 40 2.94 5.00 -11.19
C ILE A 40 4.20 4.59 -10.41
N GLN A 41 4.63 3.33 -10.50
CA GLN A 41 5.87 2.86 -9.87
C GLN A 41 7.11 3.60 -10.40
N ASP A 42 7.25 3.70 -11.72
CA ASP A 42 8.36 4.43 -12.34
C ASP A 42 8.33 5.92 -11.99
N CYS A 43 7.13 6.52 -11.94
CA CYS A 43 6.96 7.90 -11.49
C CYS A 43 7.40 8.08 -10.04
N LEU A 44 7.03 7.18 -9.12
CA LEU A 44 7.46 7.23 -7.72
C LEU A 44 8.98 7.13 -7.59
N VAL A 45 9.62 6.22 -8.33
CA VAL A 45 11.07 6.08 -8.40
C VAL A 45 11.71 7.39 -8.88
N ASN A 46 11.18 7.99 -9.94
CA ASN A 46 11.76 9.19 -10.54
C ASN A 46 11.48 10.48 -9.74
N GLU A 47 10.27 10.64 -9.21
CA GLU A 47 9.83 11.85 -8.49
C GLU A 47 10.37 11.91 -7.06
N MET A 48 10.40 10.76 -6.35
CA MET A 48 10.95 10.68 -4.99
C MET A 48 12.42 10.27 -4.96
N ASN A 49 13.03 10.02 -6.14
CA ASN A 49 14.40 9.51 -6.27
C ASN A 49 14.64 8.25 -5.40
N CYS A 50 13.58 7.43 -5.27
CA CYS A 50 13.55 6.20 -4.49
C CYS A 50 14.02 5.02 -5.32
N LYS A 51 14.47 3.94 -4.68
CA LYS A 51 14.78 2.71 -5.41
C LYS A 51 13.53 1.86 -5.59
N LEU A 52 13.59 0.95 -6.56
CA LEU A 52 12.53 -0.05 -6.79
C LEU A 52 12.22 -0.90 -5.54
N GLU A 53 13.21 -1.11 -4.67
CA GLU A 53 13.07 -1.82 -3.38
C GLU A 53 12.30 -1.02 -2.32
N ASP A 54 12.32 0.32 -2.41
CA ASP A 54 11.64 1.23 -1.47
C ASP A 54 10.20 1.53 -1.90
N VAL A 55 9.89 1.31 -3.19
CA VAL A 55 8.56 1.53 -3.76
C VAL A 55 7.72 0.25 -3.64
N PRO A 56 6.42 0.35 -3.29
CA PRO A 56 5.56 -0.82 -3.21
C PRO A 56 5.50 -1.58 -4.54
N SER A 57 5.40 -2.90 -4.44
CA SER A 57 5.18 -3.77 -5.60
C SER A 57 3.91 -3.37 -6.36
N ILE A 58 3.86 -3.69 -7.66
CA ILE A 58 2.70 -3.42 -8.54
C ILE A 58 1.37 -3.89 -7.92
N SER A 59 1.36 -5.07 -7.31
CA SER A 59 0.17 -5.60 -6.60
C SER A 59 -0.24 -4.76 -5.39
N SER A 60 0.72 -4.23 -4.63
CA SER A 60 0.47 -3.34 -3.49
C SER A 60 -0.07 -1.99 -3.96
N ILE A 61 0.47 -1.44 -5.05
CA ILE A 61 -0.06 -0.22 -5.69
C ILE A 61 -1.53 -0.42 -6.09
N ASP A 62 -1.86 -1.55 -6.70
CA ASP A 62 -3.22 -1.89 -7.10
C ASP A 62 -4.19 -1.99 -5.90
N ARG A 63 -3.72 -2.57 -4.79
CA ARG A 63 -4.47 -2.60 -3.52
C ARG A 63 -4.69 -1.20 -2.95
N ILE A 64 -3.68 -0.33 -2.98
CA ILE A 64 -3.79 1.07 -2.54
C ILE A 64 -4.82 1.80 -3.40
N LEU A 65 -4.76 1.66 -4.73
CA LEU A 65 -5.72 2.26 -5.66
C LEU A 65 -7.17 1.80 -5.37
N LYS A 66 -7.37 0.51 -5.07
CA LYS A 66 -8.66 -0.05 -4.65
C LYS A 66 -9.12 0.50 -3.30
N ASN A 67 -8.22 0.58 -2.32
CA ASN A 67 -8.51 1.11 -0.99
C ASN A 67 -8.89 2.60 -1.01
N LEU A 68 -8.28 3.35 -1.93
CA LEU A 68 -8.60 4.76 -2.19
C LEU A 68 -9.91 4.95 -2.99
N GLY A 69 -10.54 3.87 -3.46
CA GLY A 69 -11.74 3.95 -4.29
C GLY A 69 -11.50 4.49 -5.70
N LEU A 70 -10.25 4.47 -6.18
CA LEU A 70 -9.87 5.00 -7.49
C LEU A 70 -9.99 3.97 -8.63
N THR A 71 -10.38 2.74 -8.30
CA THR A 71 -10.72 1.69 -9.28
C THR A 71 -12.23 1.44 -9.24
N GLU A 72 -12.87 1.52 -10.41
CA GLU A 72 -14.30 1.28 -10.67
C GLU A 72 -14.69 -0.20 -10.46
N ASN A 73 -14.47 -0.74 -9.27
CA ASN A 73 -14.96 -2.05 -8.82
C ASN A 73 -15.22 -1.97 -7.31
N SER A 74 -16.27 -1.23 -6.96
CA SER A 74 -16.86 -1.21 -5.63
C SER A 74 -17.13 -2.64 -5.15
N ASN A 75 -16.54 -3.07 -4.02
CA ASN A 75 -17.20 -3.84 -2.96
C ASN A 75 -16.22 -4.39 -1.91
N SER A 76 -16.41 -3.95 -0.67
CA SER A 76 -15.90 -4.55 0.57
C SER A 76 -15.95 -6.08 0.54
N LYS A 77 -14.80 -6.76 0.74
CA LYS A 77 -14.77 -8.19 1.08
C LYS A 77 -13.70 -8.52 2.13
N ASP A 78 -13.77 -7.86 3.28
CA ASP A 78 -13.64 -8.60 4.54
C ASP A 78 -14.94 -9.43 4.69
N LYS A 79 -14.98 -10.58 4.02
CA LYS A 79 -15.97 -11.61 4.31
C LYS A 79 -15.18 -12.81 4.79
N HIS A 80 -14.88 -12.84 6.07
CA HIS A 80 -14.70 -14.11 6.75
C HIS A 80 -16.08 -14.75 6.87
N GLN A 81 -16.55 -15.28 5.75
CA GLN A 81 -17.65 -16.22 5.71
C GLN A 81 -16.99 -17.57 6.06
N ILE A 82 -16.92 -17.90 7.36
CA ILE A 82 -16.85 -19.32 7.75
C ILE A 82 -18.26 -19.84 7.53
N ASP A 83 -18.51 -20.36 6.34
CA ASP A 83 -19.61 -21.29 6.15
C ASP A 83 -19.17 -22.60 6.79
N ASN A 84 -19.91 -23.02 7.82
CA ASN A 84 -19.84 -24.35 8.40
C ASN A 84 -20.01 -25.42 7.31
N PRO A 85 -19.16 -26.44 7.27
CA PRO A 85 -19.58 -27.78 6.89
C PRO A 85 -19.83 -28.59 8.16
N ASP A 86 -21.11 -28.88 8.38
CA ASP A 86 -21.64 -30.16 8.87
C ASP A 86 -20.61 -31.21 9.33
N LEU A 87 -20.68 -31.59 10.61
CA LEU A 87 -20.30 -32.94 11.01
C LEU A 87 -21.32 -33.50 11.99
N GLU A 88 -22.22 -34.27 11.40
CA GLU A 88 -23.07 -35.31 11.98
C GLU A 88 -22.31 -36.17 13.02
N GLY A 89 -22.95 -36.47 14.15
CA GLY A 89 -22.45 -37.35 15.22
C GLY A 89 -23.24 -37.25 16.52
#